data_AF-A0A6L8GIB5-F1
#
_entry.id   AF-A0A6L8GIB5-F1
#
_cell.length_a   1.000
_cell.length_b   1.000
_cell.length_c   1.000
_cell.angle_alpha   90.00
_cell.angle_beta   90.00
_cell.angle_gamma   90.00
#
_symmetry.space_group_name_H-M   'P 1'
#
loop_
_entity.id
_entity.type
_entity.pdbx_description
1 polymer ?
#
loop_
_entity_poly.entity_id
_entity_poly.type
_entity_poly.pdbx_seq_one_letter_code
_entity_poly.pdbx_strand_id
1 'polypeptide(L)' 'MSNRYLVAAGALAAVFAVALVGAVPAAGQAQDENNYMAPRTPWGDPDFQGSWENRSPVPLERPV' A
#
# COMPACT_ATOMS: atom_id res chain seq x y z
N MET A 1 -37.34 20.08 -21.84
CA MET A 1 -37.01 19.83 -20.41
C MET A 1 -36.34 18.48 -20.18
N SER A 2 -36.58 17.45 -21.01
CA SER A 2 -35.92 16.13 -21.00
C SER A 2 -34.39 16.17 -20.97
N ASN A 3 -33.74 17.05 -21.73
CA ASN A 3 -32.27 17.13 -21.80
C ASN A 3 -31.62 17.47 -20.46
N ARG A 4 -32.30 18.25 -19.61
CA ARG A 4 -31.79 18.61 -18.28
C ARG A 4 -31.81 17.41 -17.32
N TYR A 5 -32.82 16.55 -17.44
CA TYR A 5 -32.92 15.32 -16.65
C TYR A 5 -31.90 14.28 -17.09
N LEU A 6 -31.64 14.15 -18.39
CA LEU A 6 -30.61 13.24 -18.92
C LEU A 6 -29.20 13.64 -18.46
N VAL A 7 -28.89 14.94 -18.46
CA VAL A 7 -27.61 15.45 -17.93
C VAL A 7 -27.47 15.20 -16.43
N ALA A 8 -28.53 15.42 -15.65
CA ALA A 8 -28.50 15.18 -14.21
C ALA A 8 -28.33 13.69 -13.86
N ALA A 9 -29.02 12.80 -14.58
CA ALA A 9 -28.89 11.36 -14.41
C ALA A 9 -27.49 10.86 -14.79
N GLY A 10 -26.91 11.38 -15.88
CA GLY A 10 -25.54 11.05 -16.30
C GLY A 10 -24.49 11.49 -15.27
N ALA A 11 -24.65 12.68 -14.69
CA ALA A 11 -23.75 13.17 -13.64
C ALA A 11 -23.81 12.29 -12.38
N LEU A 12 -25.01 11.89 -11.94
CA LEU A 12 -25.19 10.99 -10.81
C LEU A 12 -24.56 9.61 -11.06
N ALA A 13 -24.75 9.05 -12.24
CA ALA A 13 -24.15 7.77 -12.63
C ALA A 13 -22.62 7.85 -12.65
N ALA A 14 -22.05 8.95 -13.14
CA ALA A 14 -20.60 9.18 -13.14
C ALA A 14 -20.04 9.26 -11.72
N VAL A 15 -20.72 9.98 -10.80
CA VAL A 15 -20.31 10.07 -9.40
C VAL A 15 -20.33 8.69 -8.73
N PHE A 16 -21.39 7.91 -8.96
CA PHE A 16 -21.50 6.55 -8.43
C PHE A 16 -20.40 5.62 -8.97
N ALA A 17 -20.07 5.71 -10.26
CA ALA A 17 -19.01 4.92 -10.87
C ALA A 17 -17.63 5.24 -10.26
N VAL A 18 -17.32 6.52 -10.03
CA VAL A 18 -16.07 6.94 -9.39
C VAL A 18 -15.98 6.42 -7.95
N ALA A 19 -17.08 6.50 -7.19
CA ALA A 19 -17.12 6.02 -5.81
C ALA A 19 -16.88 4.49 -5.72
N LEU A 20 -17.44 3.72 -6.65
CA LEU A 20 -17.24 2.26 -6.70
C LEU A 20 -15.79 1.87 -7.02
N VAL A 21 -15.10 2.63 -7.87
CA VAL A 21 -13.68 2.38 -8.19
C VAL A 21 -12.77 2.73 -7.00
N GLY A 22 -13.08 3.78 -6.25
CA GLY A 22 -12.28 4.19 -5.08
C GLY A 22 -12.46 3.33 -3.83
N ALA A 23 -13.52 2.52 -3.77
CA ALA A 23 -13.84 1.68 -2.60
C ALA A 23 -13.14 0.31 -2.60
N VAL A 24 -12.35 -0.02 -3.63
CA VAL A 24 -11.58 -1.27 -3.64
C VAL A 24 -10.40 -1.10 -2.68
N PRO A 25 -10.34 -1.84 -1.56
CA PRO A 25 -9.13 -1.85 -0.73
C PRO A 25 -8.00 -2.40 -1.60
N ALA A 26 -7.00 -1.56 -1.89
CA ALA A 26 -5.81 -2.04 -2.56
C ALA A 26 -5.16 -3.10 -1.66
N ALA A 27 -5.07 -4.33 -2.15
CA ALA A 27 -4.40 -5.42 -1.44
C ALA A 27 -2.97 -4.95 -1.10
N GLY A 28 -2.66 -4.82 0.20
CA GLY A 28 -1.41 -4.23 0.70
C GLY A 28 -1.49 -2.80 1.26
N GLN A 29 -2.66 -2.14 1.22
CA GLN A 29 -2.93 -0.90 1.96
C GLN A 29 -3.64 -1.15 3.29
N ALA A 30 -4.02 -2.40 3.58
CA ALA A 30 -4.38 -2.79 4.93
C ALA A 30 -3.12 -2.65 5.78
N GLN A 31 -3.12 -1.69 6.71
CA GLN A 31 -2.15 -1.66 7.78
C GLN A 31 -2.44 -2.92 8.58
N ASP A 32 -1.60 -3.95 8.43
CA ASP A 32 -1.66 -5.10 9.32
C ASP A 32 -1.69 -4.53 10.75
N GLU A 33 -2.70 -4.89 11.55
CA GLU A 33 -2.70 -4.67 13.00
C GLU A 33 -1.67 -5.60 13.67
N ASN A 34 -0.57 -5.86 12.96
CA ASN A 34 0.61 -6.48 13.49
C ASN A 34 1.24 -5.42 14.38
N ASN A 35 1.05 -5.58 15.70
CA ASN A 35 1.73 -4.80 16.73
C ASN A 35 3.23 -5.16 16.78
N TYR A 36 3.88 -5.15 15.61
CA TYR A 36 5.29 -5.38 15.48
C TYR A 36 6.02 -4.17 16.05
N MET A 37 6.68 -4.39 17.19
CA MET A 37 7.60 -3.42 17.76
C MET A 37 9.01 -3.81 17.34
N ALA A 38 9.70 -2.90 16.64
CA ALA A 38 11.10 -3.11 16.30
C ALA A 38 11.94 -3.29 17.59
N PRO A 39 12.81 -4.31 17.67
CA PRO A 39 13.72 -4.49 18.78
C PRO A 39 14.57 -3.23 19.03
N ARG A 40 14.80 -2.92 20.30
CA ARG A 40 15.63 -1.78 20.71
C ARG A 40 16.67 -2.22 21.73
N THR A 41 17.81 -1.57 21.68
CA THR A 41 18.87 -1.71 22.68
C THR A 41 18.45 -1.10 24.03
N PRO A 42 19.10 -1.44 25.16
CA PRO A 42 18.81 -0.83 26.46
C PRO A 42 18.96 0.70 26.52
N TRP A 43 19.69 1.29 25.56
CA TRP A 43 19.92 2.73 25.45
C TRP A 43 18.97 3.41 24.45
N GLY A 44 18.03 2.67 23.88
CA GLY A 44 16.94 3.19 23.05
C GLY A 44 17.17 3.14 21.54
N ASP A 45 18.37 2.79 21.09
CA ASP A 45 18.68 2.69 19.66
C ASP A 45 18.01 1.46 19.01
N PRO A 46 17.65 1.52 17.71
CA PRO A 46 17.18 0.36 16.96
C PRO A 46 18.21 -0.79 17.01
N ASP A 47 17.74 -1.99 17.34
CA ASP A 47 18.59 -3.17 17.41
C ASP A 47 18.53 -3.96 16.09
N PHE A 48 19.68 -4.07 15.42
CA PHE A 48 19.85 -4.80 14.17
C PHE A 48 20.62 -6.12 14.34
N GLN A 49 20.78 -6.64 15.55
CA GLN A 49 21.54 -7.87 15.81
C GLN A 49 20.77 -9.18 15.53
N GLY A 50 19.70 -9.13 14.76
CA GLY A 50 18.94 -10.31 14.33
C GLY A 50 19.71 -11.23 13.37
N SER A 51 19.10 -12.37 13.05
CA SER A 51 19.59 -13.24 11.97
C SER A 51 19.06 -12.72 10.63
N TRP A 52 19.97 -12.41 9.72
CA TRP A 52 19.65 -11.90 8.39
C TRP A 52 20.03 -12.94 7.33
N GLU A 53 19.18 -13.05 6.32
CA GLU A 53 19.47 -13.87 5.15
C GLU A 53 20.54 -13.18 4.28
N ASN A 54 21.67 -13.85 4.03
CA ASN A 54 22.73 -13.34 3.17
C ASN A 54 22.83 -14.09 1.82
N ARG A 55 21.82 -14.90 1.49
CA ARG A 55 21.72 -15.55 0.19
C ARG A 55 21.27 -14.54 -0.86
N SER A 56 22.21 -14.08 -1.69
CA SER A 56 21.88 -13.43 -2.95
C SER A 56 21.55 -14.50 -4.00
N PRO A 57 20.38 -14.45 -4.66
CA PRO A 57 20.08 -15.35 -5.78
C PRO A 57 20.93 -15.05 -7.03
N VAL A 58 21.56 -13.88 -7.08
CA VAL A 58 22.39 -13.43 -8.20
C VAL A 58 23.88 -13.41 -7.79
N PRO A 59 24.79 -14.00 -8.59
CA PRO A 59 26.23 -13.88 -8.35
C PRO A 59 26.70 -12.42 -8.34
N LEU A 60 27.55 -12.07 -7.36
CA LEU A 60 28.18 -10.75 -7.29
C LEU A 60 29.48 -10.76 -8.10
N GLU A 61 29.55 -9.95 -9.14
CA GLU A 61 30.77 -9.73 -9.92
C GLU A 61 31.47 -8.45 -9.45
N ARG A 62 32.81 -8.47 -9.39
CA ARG A 62 33.62 -7.28 -9.10
C ARG A 62 33.74 -6.44 -10.37
N PRO A 63 33.52 -5.10 -10.31
CA PRO A 63 33.82 -4.22 -11.45
C PRO A 63 35.29 -4.35 -11.87
N VAL A 64 35.52 -4.44 -13.18
CA VAL A 64 36.84 -4.35 -13.80
C VAL A 64 37.25 -2.91 -14.06
#